data_AF-A0A952IZD7-F1
#
_entry.id   AF-A0A952IZD7-F1
#
_cell.length_a   1.000
_cell.length_b   1.000
_cell.length_c   1.000
_cell.angle_alpha   90.00
_cell.angle_beta   90.00
_cell.angle_gamma   90.00
#
_symmetry.space_group_name_H-M   'P 1'
#
loop_
_entity.id
_entity.type
_entity.pdbx_description
1 polymer ?
#
loop_
_entity_poly.entity_id
_entity_poly.type
_entity_poly.pdbx_seq_one_letter_code
_entity_poly.pdbx_strand_id
1 'polypeptide(L)'
;MANPAPFTRYSQQRKIDPTQGDRLADGLLNDDDRIEIGPTQLAYKEWEQAGLILPDLLAMREYRWRRLTQHIVDRGYGGLLLFDPLNIRYATDSTNMQLWNTHNPFRAVLLCADGYMVIWDYKNSPFLSEFNPLVK
;
A
#
# COMPACT_ATOMS: atom_id res chain seq x y z
N MET A 1 20.43 26.27 -23.54
CA MET A 1 20.34 26.50 -22.08
C MET A 1 19.25 25.60 -21.55
N ALA A 2 19.59 24.61 -20.72
CA ALA A 2 18.60 23.72 -20.12
C ALA A 2 17.79 24.50 -19.08
N ASN A 3 16.46 24.40 -19.15
CA ASN A 3 15.55 25.06 -18.21
C ASN A 3 15.73 24.41 -16.82
N PRO A 4 15.98 25.17 -15.73
CA PRO A 4 16.07 24.58 -14.41
C PRO A 4 14.76 23.89 -14.04
N ALA A 5 14.86 22.74 -13.36
CA ALA A 5 13.70 22.02 -12.86
C ALA A 5 12.84 22.94 -11.99
N PRO A 6 11.50 22.90 -12.10
CA PRO A 6 10.64 23.81 -11.37
C PRO A 6 10.82 23.61 -9.86
N PHE A 7 11.13 24.71 -9.16
CA PHE A 7 11.12 24.74 -7.70
C PHE A 7 9.69 24.45 -7.20
N THR A 8 9.48 23.28 -6.62
CA THR A 8 8.25 22.96 -5.90
C THR A 8 8.16 23.88 -4.69
N ARG A 9 7.21 24.82 -4.69
CA ARG A 9 7.01 25.71 -3.54
C ARG A 9 6.53 24.88 -2.35
N TYR A 10 7.09 25.11 -1.16
CA TYR A 10 6.63 24.51 0.10
C TYR A 10 5.12 24.66 0.36
N SER A 11 4.46 25.65 -0.27
CA SER A 11 3.01 25.83 -0.19
C SER A 11 2.18 24.80 -0.96
N GLN A 12 2.79 23.94 -1.79
CA GLN A 12 2.06 22.98 -2.65
C GLN A 12 2.12 21.53 -2.16
N GLN A 13 3.09 21.17 -1.31
CA GLN A 13 3.18 19.84 -0.68
C GLN A 13 3.57 20.00 0.78
N ARG A 14 2.66 19.65 1.67
CA ARG A 14 2.83 19.78 3.11
C ARG A 14 3.47 18.52 3.65
N LYS A 15 4.79 18.53 3.86
CA LYS A 15 5.50 17.36 4.41
C LYS A 15 5.05 17.04 5.83
N ILE A 16 4.85 15.76 6.12
CA ILE A 16 4.61 15.26 7.48
C ILE A 16 5.91 15.24 8.30
N ASP A 17 7.04 14.96 7.63
CA ASP A 17 8.38 15.07 8.20
C ASP A 17 9.17 16.18 7.49
N PRO A 18 9.36 17.36 8.11
CA PRO A 18 10.11 18.46 7.51
C PRO A 18 11.59 18.17 7.26
N THR A 19 12.15 17.12 7.87
CA THR A 19 13.58 16.79 7.80
C THR A 19 13.94 15.89 6.62
N GLN A 20 12.94 15.25 5.99
CA GLN A 20 13.13 14.32 4.88
C GLN A 20 12.80 14.93 3.51
N GLY A 21 13.18 14.21 2.45
CA GLY A 21 12.87 14.54 1.05
C GLY A 21 11.39 14.33 0.72
N ASP A 22 11.10 13.95 -0.52
CA ASP A 22 9.71 13.75 -1.00
C ASP A 22 9.13 12.39 -0.60
N ARG A 23 9.94 11.51 -0.01
CA ARG A 23 9.54 10.21 0.53
C ARG A 23 10.05 10.02 1.95
N LEU A 24 9.30 9.25 2.72
CA LEU A 24 9.72 8.70 4.01
C LEU A 24 10.66 7.50 3.77
N ALA A 25 11.39 7.13 4.82
CA ALA A 25 12.35 6.04 4.78
C ALA A 25 11.75 4.64 4.50
N ASP A 26 10.43 4.46 4.61
CA ASP A 26 9.71 3.23 4.22
C ASP A 26 9.20 3.24 2.76
N GLY A 27 9.49 4.32 2.03
CA GLY A 27 9.12 4.52 0.63
C GLY A 27 7.80 5.27 0.42
N LEU A 28 7.03 5.56 1.48
CA LEU A 28 5.79 6.34 1.38
C LEU A 28 6.06 7.79 0.95
N LEU A 29 5.08 8.44 0.31
CA LEU A 29 5.15 9.87 0.00
C LEU A 29 5.23 10.69 1.29
N ASN A 30 6.19 11.60 1.41
CA ASN A 30 6.30 12.50 2.56
C ASN A 30 5.30 13.66 2.44
N ASP A 31 4.04 13.37 2.71
CA ASP A 31 2.90 14.27 2.56
C ASP A 31 1.91 14.04 3.72
N ASP A 32 1.60 15.09 4.46
CA ASP A 32 0.70 15.10 5.63
C ASP A 32 -0.77 14.94 5.23
N ASP A 33 -1.09 15.29 3.97
CA ASP A 33 -2.46 15.28 3.46
C ASP A 33 -2.74 14.04 2.56
N ARG A 34 -1.83 13.05 2.53
CA ARG A 34 -1.98 11.82 1.75
C ARG A 34 -3.08 10.90 2.29
N ILE A 35 -3.70 10.12 1.39
CA ILE A 35 -4.73 9.13 1.74
C ILE A 35 -4.15 7.94 2.53
N GLU A 36 -2.95 7.50 2.15
CA GLU A 36 -2.33 6.30 2.71
C GLU A 36 -1.87 6.52 4.15
N ILE A 37 -2.51 5.83 5.09
CA ILE A 37 -2.11 5.82 6.50
C ILE A 37 -0.85 4.98 6.70
N GLY A 38 -0.28 5.04 7.90
CA GLY A 38 0.87 4.24 8.26
C GLY A 38 1.34 4.51 9.68
N PRO A 39 2.60 4.18 9.99
CA PRO A 39 3.22 4.56 11.25
C PRO A 39 3.17 6.08 11.48
N THR A 40 3.04 6.48 12.74
CA THR A 40 3.06 7.90 13.13
C THR A 40 4.50 8.40 13.23
N GLN A 41 4.67 9.73 13.26
CA GLN A 41 5.97 10.36 13.54
C GLN A 41 6.58 9.93 14.89
N LEU A 42 5.74 9.58 15.88
CA LEU A 42 6.20 9.03 17.15
C LEU A 42 6.88 7.66 16.92
N ALA A 43 6.20 6.74 16.24
CA ALA A 43 6.72 5.41 15.96
C ALA A 43 8.03 5.48 15.14
N TYR A 44 8.08 6.32 14.09
CA TYR A 44 9.31 6.49 13.31
C TYR A 44 10.50 6.94 14.15
N LYS A 45 10.29 7.92 15.05
CA LYS A 45 11.36 8.42 15.94
C LYS A 45 11.82 7.36 16.92
N GLU A 46 10.90 6.60 17.51
CA GLU A 46 11.24 5.49 18.41
C GLU A 46 12.04 4.40 17.69
N TRP A 47 11.67 4.06 16.46
CA TRP A 47 12.39 3.07 15.65
C TRP A 47 13.76 3.54 15.21
N GLU A 48 13.90 4.82 14.83
CA GLU A 48 15.19 5.44 14.53
C GLU A 48 16.12 5.41 15.75
N GLN A 49 15.61 5.81 16.93
CA GLN A 49 16.38 5.76 18.19
C GLN A 49 16.79 4.34 18.56
N ALA A 50 15.95 3.34 18.26
CA ALA A 50 16.26 1.93 18.47
C ALA A 50 17.18 1.34 17.38
N GLY A 51 17.54 2.09 16.34
CA GLY A 51 18.38 1.62 15.23
C GLY A 51 17.70 0.55 14.35
N LEU A 52 16.36 0.55 14.28
CA LEU A 52 15.60 -0.39 13.47
C LEU A 52 15.57 0.05 12.02
N ILE A 53 15.89 -0.88 11.11
CA ILE A 53 15.78 -0.67 9.67
C ILE A 53 14.30 -0.78 9.26
N LEU A 54 13.80 0.24 8.58
CA LEU A 54 12.42 0.26 8.08
C LEU A 54 12.28 -0.61 6.83
N PRO A 55 11.10 -1.23 6.61
CA PRO A 55 10.83 -1.96 5.39
C PRO A 55 10.64 -1.01 4.20
N ASP A 56 11.01 -1.45 3.00
CA ASP A 56 10.50 -0.86 1.75
C ASP A 56 9.11 -1.44 1.48
N LEU A 57 8.07 -0.62 1.60
CA LEU A 57 6.69 -1.08 1.44
C LEU A 57 6.37 -1.51 0.00
N LEU A 58 6.97 -0.87 -1.02
CA LEU A 58 6.74 -1.24 -2.41
C LEU A 58 7.32 -2.63 -2.70
N ALA A 59 8.56 -2.87 -2.26
CA ALA A 59 9.20 -4.18 -2.37
C ALA A 59 8.44 -5.25 -1.57
N MET A 60 7.95 -4.91 -0.38
CA MET A 60 7.16 -5.84 0.45
C MET A 60 5.83 -6.23 -0.22
N ARG A 61 5.13 -5.27 -0.83
CA ARG A 61 3.88 -5.49 -1.58
C ARG A 61 4.12 -6.39 -2.79
N GLU A 62 5.15 -6.08 -3.58
CA GLU A 62 5.54 -6.88 -4.74
C GLU A 62 5.92 -8.31 -4.37
N TYR A 63 6.69 -8.48 -3.29
CA TYR A 63 7.07 -9.80 -2.78
C TYR A 63 5.83 -10.66 -2.45
N ARG A 64 4.88 -10.10 -1.69
CA ARG A 64 3.65 -10.82 -1.29
C ARG A 64 2.80 -11.20 -2.50
N TRP A 65 2.60 -10.26 -3.42
CA TRP A 65 1.87 -10.49 -4.67
C TRP A 65 2.51 -11.61 -5.49
N ARG A 66 3.82 -11.53 -5.78
CA ARG A 66 4.55 -12.56 -6.52
C ARG A 66 4.42 -13.93 -5.86
N ARG A 67 4.60 -14.00 -4.54
CA ARG A 67 4.50 -15.26 -3.79
C ARG A 67 3.09 -15.85 -3.86
N LEU A 68 2.07 -15.01 -3.74
CA LEU A 68 0.67 -15.47 -3.79
C LEU A 68 0.30 -15.95 -5.19
N THR A 69 0.71 -15.24 -6.24
CA THR A 69 0.57 -15.66 -7.64
C THR A 69 1.27 -17.00 -7.89
N GLN A 70 2.52 -17.15 -7.42
CA GLN A 70 3.25 -18.41 -7.57
C GLN A 70 2.51 -19.57 -6.88
N HIS A 71 1.94 -19.35 -5.70
CA HIS A 71 1.17 -20.39 -5.00
C HIS A 71 -0.11 -20.81 -5.73
N ILE A 72 -0.72 -19.93 -6.52
CA ILE A 72 -1.85 -20.27 -7.42
C ILE A 72 -1.34 -21.17 -8.56
N VAL A 73 -0.23 -20.78 -9.19
CA VAL A 73 0.40 -21.52 -10.29
C VAL A 73 0.87 -22.91 -9.84
N ASP A 74 1.57 -23.01 -8.71
CA ASP A 74 2.08 -24.29 -8.16
C ASP A 74 0.97 -25.31 -7.90
N ARG A 75 -0.27 -24.84 -7.71
CA ARG A 75 -1.44 -25.68 -7.46
C ARG A 75 -2.27 -25.96 -8.72
N GLY A 76 -1.88 -25.39 -9.86
CA GLY A 76 -2.62 -25.52 -11.12
C GLY A 76 -4.00 -24.85 -11.08
N TYR A 77 -4.18 -23.80 -10.27
CA TYR A 77 -5.44 -23.05 -10.19
C TYR A 77 -5.45 -21.88 -11.18
N GLY A 78 -6.64 -21.44 -11.61
CA GLY A 78 -6.80 -20.26 -12.46
C GLY A 78 -6.75 -18.92 -11.69
N GLY A 79 -7.08 -18.94 -10.40
CA GLY A 79 -7.08 -17.76 -9.55
C GLY A 79 -7.48 -18.06 -8.11
N LEU A 80 -7.43 -17.02 -7.29
CA LEU A 80 -7.74 -17.02 -5.86
C LEU A 80 -8.68 -15.85 -5.56
N LEU A 81 -9.87 -16.16 -5.03
CA LEU A 81 -10.86 -15.17 -4.60
C LEU A 81 -10.85 -15.05 -3.08
N LEU A 82 -10.65 -13.83 -2.58
CA LEU A 82 -10.40 -13.53 -1.17
C LEU A 82 -11.49 -12.62 -0.61
N PHE A 83 -12.16 -13.06 0.46
CA PHE A 83 -13.11 -12.24 1.24
C PHE A 83 -12.61 -11.93 2.65
N ASP A 84 -11.71 -12.74 3.19
CA ASP A 84 -11.12 -12.49 4.51
C ASP A 84 -10.28 -11.20 4.46
N PRO A 85 -10.54 -10.21 5.33
CA PRO A 85 -9.84 -8.93 5.31
C PRO A 85 -8.34 -9.03 5.60
N LEU A 86 -7.86 -10.08 6.26
CA LEU A 86 -6.43 -10.34 6.45
C LEU A 86 -5.78 -10.89 5.19
N ASN A 87 -6.48 -11.73 4.42
CA ASN A 87 -5.99 -12.18 3.12
C ASN A 87 -6.00 -11.05 2.08
N ILE A 88 -7.05 -10.21 2.08
CA ILE A 88 -7.10 -8.98 1.29
C ILE A 88 -5.93 -8.07 1.67
N ARG A 89 -5.67 -7.89 2.97
CA ARG A 89 -4.52 -7.14 3.46
C ARG A 89 -3.19 -7.74 2.99
N TYR A 90 -3.05 -9.06 2.98
CA TYR A 90 -1.82 -9.71 2.52
C TYR A 90 -1.58 -9.46 1.02
N ALA A 91 -2.62 -9.62 0.19
CA ALA A 91 -2.53 -9.45 -1.26
C ALA A 91 -2.31 -7.99 -1.69
N THR A 92 -2.92 -7.03 -0.98
CA THR A 92 -3.01 -5.63 -1.46
C THR A 92 -2.37 -4.60 -0.55
N ASP A 93 -2.11 -4.95 0.73
CA ASP A 93 -1.75 -4.02 1.81
C ASP A 93 -2.79 -2.90 2.10
N SER A 94 -3.91 -2.88 1.37
CA SER A 94 -5.00 -1.91 1.54
C SER A 94 -5.93 -2.29 2.68
N THR A 95 -6.26 -1.32 3.54
CA THR A 95 -7.26 -1.47 4.59
C THR A 95 -8.52 -0.66 4.30
N ASN A 96 -9.68 -1.23 4.59
CA ASN A 96 -10.94 -0.49 4.60
C ASN A 96 -11.85 -1.11 5.67
N MET A 97 -12.09 -0.37 6.75
CA MET A 97 -12.95 -0.79 7.87
C MET A 97 -12.67 -2.23 8.32
N GLN A 98 -11.39 -2.61 8.54
CA GLN A 98 -10.96 -4.01 8.70
C GLN A 98 -11.84 -4.82 9.65
N LEU A 99 -12.14 -4.28 10.84
CA LEU A 99 -12.99 -4.96 11.83
C LEU A 99 -14.45 -5.08 11.40
N TRP A 100 -15.00 -4.09 10.69
CA TRP A 100 -16.35 -4.23 10.12
C TRP A 100 -16.34 -5.28 9.02
N ASN A 101 -15.29 -5.33 8.20
CA ASN A 101 -15.12 -6.29 7.10
C ASN A 101 -14.96 -7.74 7.59
N THR A 102 -14.47 -8.00 8.82
CA THR A 102 -14.37 -9.38 9.33
C THR A 102 -15.73 -10.05 9.48
N HIS A 103 -16.81 -9.27 9.59
CA HIS A 103 -18.17 -9.79 9.78
C HIS A 103 -19.21 -9.18 8.83
N ASN A 104 -18.79 -8.36 7.87
CA ASN A 104 -19.62 -7.86 6.76
C ASN A 104 -18.83 -8.07 5.47
N PRO A 105 -19.12 -9.07 4.64
CA PRO A 105 -18.31 -9.40 3.47
C PRO A 105 -18.62 -8.46 2.29
N PHE A 106 -18.28 -7.16 2.43
CA PHE A 106 -18.52 -6.14 1.41
C PHE A 106 -17.34 -5.98 0.43
N ARG A 107 -16.22 -6.68 0.68
CA ARG A 107 -14.95 -6.50 -0.01
C ARG A 107 -14.45 -7.84 -0.53
N ALA A 108 -13.92 -7.85 -1.75
CA ALA A 108 -13.33 -9.04 -2.37
C ALA A 108 -12.11 -8.71 -3.23
N VAL A 109 -11.13 -9.61 -3.28
CA VAL A 109 -9.99 -9.53 -4.21
C VAL A 109 -9.91 -10.80 -5.04
N LEU A 110 -9.83 -10.68 -6.36
CA LEU A 110 -9.46 -11.77 -7.25
C LEU A 110 -8.01 -11.57 -7.68
N LEU A 111 -7.17 -12.59 -7.47
CA LEU A 111 -5.84 -12.69 -8.05
C LEU A 111 -5.79 -13.87 -9.03
N CYS A 112 -5.45 -13.60 -10.28
CA CYS A 112 -5.35 -14.61 -11.34
C CYS A 112 -3.94 -15.23 -11.39
N ALA A 113 -3.83 -16.39 -12.06
CA ALA A 113 -2.57 -17.13 -12.21
C ALA A 113 -1.47 -16.37 -12.98
N ASP A 114 -1.85 -15.39 -13.81
CA ASP A 114 -0.94 -14.48 -14.50
C ASP A 114 -0.54 -13.25 -13.66
N GLY A 115 -1.06 -13.16 -12.44
CA GLY A 115 -0.83 -12.06 -11.51
C GLY A 115 -1.77 -10.86 -11.69
N TYR A 116 -2.74 -10.91 -12.61
CA TYR A 116 -3.77 -9.86 -12.69
C TYR A 116 -4.60 -9.83 -11.39
N MET A 117 -4.77 -8.65 -10.78
CA MET A 117 -5.41 -8.52 -9.48
C MET A 117 -6.47 -7.41 -9.51
N VAL A 118 -7.71 -7.75 -9.17
CA VAL A 118 -8.85 -6.81 -9.10
C VAL A 118 -9.38 -6.78 -7.67
N ILE A 119 -9.80 -5.60 -7.21
CA ILE A 119 -10.53 -5.44 -5.96
C ILE A 119 -11.96 -4.94 -6.22
N TRP A 120 -12.93 -5.59 -5.61
CA TRP A 120 -14.26 -5.03 -5.39
C TRP A 120 -14.29 -4.42 -4.01
N ASP A 121 -14.29 -3.09 -3.97
CA ASP A 121 -14.26 -2.30 -2.74
C ASP A 121 -15.65 -1.81 -2.34
N TYR A 122 -15.74 -1.21 -1.15
CA TYR A 122 -16.92 -0.45 -0.75
C TYR A 122 -17.20 0.65 -1.77
N LYS A 123 -18.46 0.75 -2.19
CA LYS A 123 -18.91 1.60 -3.31
C LYS A 123 -18.38 3.03 -3.27
N ASN A 124 -18.26 3.61 -2.08
CA ASN A 124 -17.91 5.01 -1.88
C ASN A 124 -16.42 5.26 -1.62
N SER A 125 -15.58 4.21 -1.61
CA SER A 125 -14.16 4.33 -1.30
C SER A 125 -13.24 3.53 -2.24
N PRO A 126 -13.39 3.64 -3.57
CA PRO A 126 -12.51 2.94 -4.52
C PRO A 126 -11.04 3.36 -4.38
N PHE A 127 -10.80 4.59 -3.92
CA PHE A 127 -9.49 5.22 -3.79
C PHE A 127 -8.57 4.57 -2.72
N LEU A 128 -9.09 3.74 -1.82
CA LEU A 128 -8.33 3.19 -0.69
C LEU A 128 -7.30 2.13 -1.08
N SER A 129 -7.24 1.72 -2.34
CA SER A 129 -6.24 0.77 -2.84
C SER A 129 -5.37 1.33 -3.96
N GLU A 130 -5.65 2.55 -4.44
CA GLU A 130 -4.97 3.17 -5.59
C GLU A 130 -3.48 3.43 -5.36
N PHE A 131 -3.03 3.48 -4.10
CA PHE A 131 -1.60 3.59 -3.77
C PHE A 131 -0.80 2.34 -4.17
N ASN A 132 -1.45 1.19 -4.39
CA ASN A 132 -0.82 -0.04 -4.80
C ASN A 132 -1.10 -0.31 -6.29
N PRO A 133 -0.14 -0.03 -7.20
CA PRO A 133 -0.34 -0.16 -8.65
C PRO A 133 -0.45 -1.61 -9.13
N LEU A 134 -0.27 -2.60 -8.24
CA LEU A 134 -0.50 -4.01 -8.55
C LEU A 134 -1.98 -4.36 -8.62
N VAL A 135 -2.87 -3.51 -8.07
CA VAL A 135 -4.32 -3.61 -8.20
C VAL A 135 -4.76 -2.90 -9.48
N LYS A 136 -5.53 -3.57 -10.35
CA LYS A 136 -5.89 -3.12 -11.71
C LYS A 136 -7.39 -3.22 -12.00
#